data_AF-A0A4Y2W689-F1
#
_entry.id   AF-A0A4Y2W689-F1
#
_cell.length_a   1.000
_cell.length_b   1.000
_cell.length_c   1.000
_cell.angle_alpha   90.00
_cell.angle_beta   90.00
_cell.angle_gamma   90.00
#
_symmetry.space_group_name_H-M   'P 1'
#
loop_
_entity.id
_entity.type
_entity.pdbx_description
1 polymer ?
#
loop_
_entity_poly.entity_id
_entity_poly.type
_entity_poly.pdbx_seq_one_letter_code
_entity_poly.pdbx_strand_id
1 'polypeptide(L)'
;MGSNRFGQLGWGKPGLDYCMPQRIEKLKGVKVSQVSCGDTFTLFVTHGKELLCCGKSPTSLISKEESVSYSLKNPKCLEGKPVHYVSSYGENCIVLAEDQ
;
A
#
# COMPACT_ATOMS: atom_id res chain seq x y z
N MET A 1 -4.15 -8.24 -10.64
CA MET A 1 -4.13 -9.69 -10.86
C MET A 1 -2.99 -10.29 -10.06
N GLY A 2 -2.98 -11.60 -9.83
CA GLY A 2 -1.97 -12.30 -9.02
C GLY A 2 -2.50 -12.72 -7.65
N SER A 3 -1.55 -12.96 -6.73
CA SER A 3 -1.82 -13.37 -5.36
C SER A 3 -2.58 -12.30 -4.58
N ASN A 4 -3.58 -12.72 -3.80
CA ASN A 4 -4.31 -11.84 -2.90
C ASN A 4 -4.49 -12.43 -1.51
N ARG A 5 -3.63 -13.39 -1.13
CA ARG A 5 -3.72 -14.10 0.17
C ARG A 5 -3.78 -13.14 1.36
N PHE A 6 -3.10 -12.00 1.25
CA PHE A 6 -3.06 -10.98 2.30
C PHE A 6 -3.83 -9.71 1.92
N GLY A 7 -4.62 -9.70 0.84
CA GLY A 7 -5.36 -8.50 0.42
C GLY A 7 -4.52 -7.47 -0.37
N GLN A 8 -3.33 -7.84 -0.84
CA GLN A 8 -2.42 -6.94 -1.57
C GLN A 8 -2.97 -6.44 -2.91
N LEU A 9 -4.08 -7.00 -3.42
CA LEU A 9 -4.75 -6.45 -4.59
C LEU A 9 -5.67 -5.25 -4.28
N GLY A 10 -5.88 -4.91 -3.00
CA GLY A 10 -6.59 -3.69 -2.59
C GLY A 10 -8.11 -3.74 -2.66
N TRP A 11 -8.72 -4.91 -2.89
CA TRP A 11 -10.18 -5.04 -3.02
C TRP A 11 -10.93 -5.26 -1.70
N GLY A 12 -10.23 -5.17 -0.56
CA GLY A 12 -10.83 -5.30 0.76
C GLY A 12 -11.32 -6.71 1.12
N LYS A 13 -11.01 -7.71 0.28
CA LYS A 13 -11.30 -9.13 0.52
C LYS A 13 -10.02 -9.94 0.26
N PRO A 14 -9.33 -10.47 1.29
CA PRO A 14 -8.18 -11.35 1.10
C PRO A 14 -8.60 -12.76 0.65
N GLY A 15 -7.64 -13.56 0.21
CA GLY A 15 -7.77 -15.02 0.07
C GLY A 15 -8.00 -15.56 -1.34
N LEU A 16 -8.68 -14.82 -2.22
CA LEU A 16 -8.90 -15.24 -3.61
C LEU A 16 -7.87 -14.60 -4.54
N ASP A 17 -7.08 -15.42 -5.22
CA ASP A 17 -6.19 -14.98 -6.29
C ASP A 17 -7.01 -14.65 -7.55
N TYR A 18 -6.53 -13.69 -8.34
CA TYR A 18 -7.27 -13.23 -9.52
C TYR A 18 -6.41 -13.24 -10.76
N CYS A 19 -6.90 -13.90 -11.81
CA CYS A 19 -6.21 -14.07 -13.08
C CYS A 19 -6.50 -12.96 -14.11
N MET A 20 -7.30 -11.95 -13.76
CA MET A 20 -7.61 -10.83 -14.64
C MET A 20 -7.36 -9.49 -13.93
N PRO A 21 -6.93 -8.44 -14.66
CA PRO A 21 -6.89 -7.09 -14.12
C PRO A 21 -8.30 -6.65 -13.69
N GLN A 22 -8.44 -6.07 -12.49
CA GLN A 22 -9.66 -5.39 -12.09
C GLN A 22 -9.34 -4.07 -11.40
N ARG A 23 -10.30 -3.15 -11.49
CA ARG A 23 -10.20 -1.84 -10.88
C ARG A 23 -10.30 -1.94 -9.35
N ILE A 24 -9.45 -1.21 -8.65
CA ILE A 24 -9.59 -0.99 -7.21
C ILE A 24 -10.60 0.15 -7.02
N GLU A 25 -11.86 -0.17 -6.73
CA GLU A 25 -12.91 0.85 -6.59
C GLU A 25 -12.60 1.88 -5.50
N LYS A 26 -11.87 1.50 -4.44
CA LYS A 26 -11.41 2.42 -3.38
C LYS A 26 -10.43 3.50 -3.87
N LEU A 27 -9.79 3.29 -5.03
CA LEU A 27 -8.89 4.27 -5.66
C LEU A 27 -9.60 5.07 -6.77
N LYS A 28 -10.92 4.91 -6.94
CA LYS A 28 -11.67 5.70 -7.93
C LYS A 28 -11.57 7.19 -7.59
N GLY A 29 -11.05 7.98 -8.53
CA GLY A 29 -10.83 9.42 -8.36
C GLY A 29 -9.48 9.80 -7.75
N VAL A 30 -8.73 8.83 -7.22
CA VAL A 30 -7.37 9.06 -6.72
C VAL A 30 -6.39 9.02 -7.88
N LYS A 31 -5.63 10.11 -8.09
CA LYS A 31 -4.52 10.13 -9.05
C LYS A 31 -3.29 9.50 -8.42
N VAL A 32 -2.96 8.29 -8.83
CA VAL A 32 -1.75 7.56 -8.40
C VAL A 32 -0.59 7.92 -9.31
N SER A 33 0.54 8.32 -8.73
CA SER A 33 1.78 8.67 -9.45
C SER A 33 2.82 7.54 -9.44
N GLN A 34 2.81 6.67 -8.43
CA GLN A 34 3.73 5.53 -8.34
C GLN A 34 3.06 4.34 -7.66
N VAL A 35 3.45 3.13 -8.05
CA VAL A 35 3.08 1.87 -7.40
C VAL A 35 4.35 1.06 -7.11
N SER A 36 4.40 0.37 -5.97
CA SER A 36 5.46 -0.58 -5.64
C SER A 36 4.87 -1.78 -4.90
N CYS A 37 5.32 -2.99 -5.25
CA CYS A 37 4.79 -4.24 -4.70
C CYS A 37 5.87 -4.95 -3.90
N GLY A 38 5.54 -5.35 -2.67
CA GLY A 38 6.30 -6.36 -1.93
C GLY A 38 5.64 -7.74 -2.07
N ASP A 39 6.09 -8.70 -1.26
CA ASP A 39 5.58 -10.08 -1.31
C ASP A 39 4.10 -10.14 -0.89
N THR A 40 3.74 -9.34 0.11
CA THR A 40 2.44 -9.42 0.79
C THR A 40 1.69 -8.08 0.85
N PHE A 41 2.21 -7.03 0.20
CA PHE A 41 1.60 -5.69 0.15
C PHE A 41 1.77 -4.98 -1.18
N THR A 42 0.99 -3.91 -1.36
CA THR A 42 1.15 -2.96 -2.46
C THR A 42 1.02 -1.54 -1.93
N LEU A 43 1.96 -0.70 -2.35
CA LEU A 43 2.04 0.71 -2.03
C LEU A 43 1.63 1.56 -3.23
N PHE A 44 0.90 2.64 -2.97
CA PHE A 44 0.46 3.62 -3.96
C PHE A 44 0.86 5.01 -3.47
N VAL A 45 1.67 5.72 -4.23
CA VAL A 45 1.93 7.15 -4.00
C VAL A 45 0.92 7.94 -4.81
N THR A 46 0.19 8.85 -4.16
CA THR A 46 -0.76 9.73 -4.83
C THR A 46 -0.06 11.00 -5.34
N HIS A 47 -0.67 11.69 -6.30
CA HIS A 47 -0.26 13.05 -6.68
C HIS A 47 -0.30 14.04 -5.51
N GLY A 48 -1.15 13.77 -4.51
CA GLY A 48 -1.20 14.52 -3.24
C GLY A 48 -0.08 14.18 -2.26
N LYS A 49 0.91 13.39 -2.67
CA LYS A 49 2.06 12.97 -1.85
C LYS A 49 1.70 12.10 -0.65
N GLU A 50 0.53 11.48 -0.67
CA GLU A 50 0.14 10.49 0.34
C GLU A 50 0.61 9.10 -0.07
N LEU A 51 1.03 8.29 0.90
CA LEU A 51 1.24 6.86 0.71
C LEU A 51 0.00 6.10 1.13
N LEU A 52 -0.51 5.24 0.25
CA LEU A 52 -1.59 4.32 0.56
C LEU A 52 -1.06 2.88 0.46
N CYS A 53 -1.42 2.04 1.42
CA CYS A 53 -1.00 0.65 1.52
C CYS A 53 -2.21 -0.28 1.57
N CYS A 54 -2.15 -1.39 0.86
CA CYS A 54 -3.03 -2.55 1.09
C CYS A 54 -2.19 -3.82 1.18
N GLY A 55 -2.77 -4.86 1.77
CA GLY A 55 -2.04 -6.08 2.09
C GLY A 55 -1.62 -6.15 3.55
N LYS A 56 -0.59 -6.95 3.83
CA LYS A 56 0.10 -6.97 5.12
C LYS A 56 1.18 -5.90 5.11
N SER A 57 1.01 -4.82 5.89
CA SER A 57 1.94 -3.68 5.91
C SER A 57 3.40 -4.12 6.01
N PRO A 58 4.33 -3.48 5.27
CA PRO A 58 5.75 -3.79 5.35
C PRO A 58 6.28 -3.55 6.75
N THR A 59 7.19 -4.41 7.22
CA THR A 59 7.71 -4.33 8.60
C THR A 59 8.39 -3.00 8.90
N SER A 60 8.93 -2.32 7.89
CA SER A 60 9.54 -1.00 8.01
C SER A 60 8.54 0.15 8.26
N LEU A 61 7.23 -0.07 8.06
CA LEU A 61 6.19 0.95 8.26
C LEU A 61 5.20 0.62 9.39
N ILE A 62 5.36 -0.51 10.09
CA ILE A 62 4.45 -0.92 11.17
C ILE A 62 4.68 -0.06 12.42
N SER A 63 3.60 0.48 12.97
CA SER A 63 3.57 1.02 14.34
C SER A 63 3.10 -0.06 15.32
N LYS A 64 3.52 -0.01 16.59
CA LYS A 64 3.26 -1.05 17.62
C LYS A 64 1.77 -1.40 17.87
N GLU A 65 0.83 -0.67 17.27
CA GLU A 65 -0.62 -0.82 17.47
C GLU A 65 -1.42 -1.04 16.18
N GLU A 66 -0.79 -1.58 15.13
CA GLU A 66 -1.47 -1.74 13.85
C GLU A 66 -2.23 -3.07 13.76
N SER A 67 -3.56 -3.01 13.84
CA SER A 67 -4.43 -4.15 13.55
C SER A 67 -4.36 -4.50 12.07
N VAL A 68 -4.25 -5.79 11.73
CA VAL A 68 -4.24 -6.26 10.34
C VAL A 68 -5.51 -5.76 9.64
N SER A 69 -5.32 -4.87 8.67
CA SER A 69 -6.40 -4.26 7.92
C SER A 69 -6.13 -4.40 6.44
N TYR A 70 -6.97 -5.19 5.76
CA TYR A 70 -6.91 -5.38 4.31
C TYR A 70 -7.49 -4.20 3.49
N SER A 71 -7.85 -3.12 4.17
CA SER A 71 -8.29 -1.88 3.54
C SER A 71 -7.13 -0.96 3.25
N LEU A 72 -7.25 -0.23 2.13
CA LEU A 72 -6.33 0.80 1.70
C LEU A 72 -6.20 1.90 2.77
N LYS A 73 -4.99 2.13 3.29
CA LYS A 73 -4.74 3.06 4.41
C LYS A 73 -3.40 3.79 4.26
N ASN A 74 -3.31 4.99 4.83
CA ASN A 74 -2.03 5.67 5.03
C ASN A 74 -1.34 5.10 6.29
N PRO A 75 -0.09 4.61 6.19
CA PRO A 75 0.67 4.20 7.37
C PRO A 75 0.83 5.35 8.36
N LYS A 76 0.51 5.11 9.64
CA LYS A 76 0.49 6.15 10.69
C LYS A 76 1.80 6.95 10.79
N CYS A 77 2.95 6.30 10.58
CA CYS A 77 4.26 6.96 10.65
C CYS A 77 4.53 7.97 9.52
N LEU A 78 3.70 7.98 8.48
CA LEU A 78 3.79 8.88 7.32
C LEU A 78 2.59 9.83 7.21
N GLU A 79 1.73 9.86 8.23
CA GLU A 79 0.61 10.79 8.27
C GLU A 79 1.13 12.24 8.31
N GLY A 80 0.71 13.04 7.33
CA GLY A 80 1.19 14.42 7.17
C GLY A 80 2.62 14.56 6.64
N LYS A 81 3.30 13.47 6.25
CA LYS A 81 4.63 13.51 5.63
C LYS A 81 4.53 13.29 4.11
N PRO A 82 4.86 14.29 3.27
CA PRO A 82 4.86 14.13 1.83
C PRO A 82 5.82 13.03 1.36
N VAL A 83 5.29 12.04 0.63
CA VAL A 83 6.06 10.92 0.05
C VAL A 83 6.34 11.17 -1.44
N HIS A 84 7.61 11.04 -1.82
CA HIS A 84 8.07 11.27 -3.20
C HIS A 84 8.30 9.98 -3.97
N TYR A 85 8.97 9.02 -3.34
CA TYR A 85 9.34 7.76 -3.98
C TYR A 85 9.24 6.59 -3.02
N VAL A 86 8.84 5.45 -3.57
CA VAL A 86 8.84 4.17 -2.86
C VAL A 86 9.53 3.08 -3.65
N SER A 87 10.19 2.18 -2.94
CA SER A 87 10.71 0.91 -3.48
C SER A 87 10.46 -0.20 -2.47
N SER A 88 10.16 -1.41 -2.95
CA SER A 88 9.78 -2.54 -2.12
C SER A 88 10.62 -3.75 -2.49
N TYR A 89 10.99 -4.55 -1.49
CA TYR A 89 11.67 -5.82 -1.66
C TYR A 89 11.34 -6.75 -0.50
N GLY A 90 10.78 -7.92 -0.82
CA GLY A 90 10.31 -8.87 0.19
C GLY A 90 9.20 -8.27 1.07
N GLU A 91 9.41 -8.36 2.38
CA GLU A 91 8.52 -7.81 3.41
C GLU A 91 8.86 -6.35 3.81
N ASN A 92 9.81 -5.71 3.12
CA ASN A 92 10.28 -4.36 3.43
C ASN A 92 10.04 -3.38 2.30
N CYS A 93 10.00 -2.10 2.64
CA CYS A 93 10.07 -1.00 1.68
C CYS A 93 11.00 0.12 2.17
N ILE A 94 11.49 0.89 1.21
CA ILE A 94 12.18 2.17 1.40
C ILE A 94 11.23 3.27 0.92
N VAL A 95 11.08 4.31 1.73
CA VAL A 95 10.24 5.48 1.44
C VAL A 95 11.12 6.72 1.49
N LEU A 96 11.12 7.52 0.44
CA LEU A 96 11.68 8.87 0.45
C LEU A 96 10.55 9.86 0.74
N ALA A 97 10.60 10.47 1.92
CA ALA A 97 9.61 11.44 2.40
C ALA A 97 10.31 12.69 2.95
N GLU A 98 9.59 13.80 2.99
CA GLU A 98 10.04 15.02 3.68
C GLU A 98 9.89 14.84 5.20
N ASP A 99 10.88 15.30 5.95
CA ASP A 99 10.75 15.52 7.39
C ASP A 99 10.17 16.91 7.62
N GLN A 100 9.27 17.02 8.60
CA GLN A 100 8.68 18.30 9.02
C GLN A 100 9.72 19.20 9.67
#